data_AF-A0A382Q8K1-F1
#
_entry.id   AF-A0A382Q8K1-F1
#
_cell.length_a   1.000
_cell.length_b   1.000
_cell.length_c   1.000
_cell.angle_alpha   90.00
_cell.angle_beta   90.00
_cell.angle_gamma   90.00
#
_symmetry.space_group_name_H-M   'P 1'
#
loop_
_entity.id
_entity.type
_entity.pdbx_description
1 polymer ?
#
loop_
_entity_poly.entity_id
_entity_poly.type
_entity_poly.pdbx_seq_one_letter_code
_entity_poly.pdbx_strand_id
1 'polypeptide(L)'
;LAIATKRRYTEPSNIKVNIDKKTGDYESFRYWEVVSLEDFEDPGLHLLLEEAKKKDKTADIGTRIQEKIKNVEFGRIAAQAAKQVIVQKVREAERAKIVDQYRPVLGQLINGTVKKVSREFLIIDLGDGEAILPRTEMIPGEVYRIGDRLRGVL
;
A
#
# COMPACT_ATOMS: atom_id res chain seq x y z
N LEU A 1 1.64 -8.69 -8.07
CA LEU A 1 2.17 -10.01 -8.49
C LEU A 1 1.57 -11.14 -7.65
N ALA A 2 1.74 -11.14 -6.32
CA ALA A 2 1.10 -12.13 -5.42
C ALA A 2 -0.44 -12.28 -5.59
N ILE A 3 -1.16 -11.15 -5.79
CA ILE A 3 -2.61 -11.16 -6.01
C ILE A 3 -3.03 -11.90 -7.30
N ALA A 4 -2.22 -11.79 -8.37
CA ALA A 4 -2.53 -12.43 -9.65
C ALA A 4 -2.32 -13.94 -9.59
N THR A 5 -1.27 -14.39 -8.87
CA THR A 5 -1.02 -15.81 -8.64
C THR A 5 -2.05 -16.42 -7.69
N LYS A 6 -2.49 -15.68 -6.65
CA LYS A 6 -3.50 -16.14 -5.69
C LYS A 6 -4.85 -16.45 -6.34
N ARG A 7 -5.24 -15.70 -7.39
CA ARG A 7 -6.48 -15.93 -8.16
C ARG A 7 -6.49 -17.22 -8.98
N ARG A 8 -5.34 -17.85 -9.20
CA ARG A 8 -5.20 -19.06 -10.02
C ARG A 8 -5.38 -20.35 -9.21
N TYR A 9 -5.37 -20.25 -7.88
CA TYR A 9 -5.65 -21.36 -6.97
C TYR A 9 -7.08 -21.22 -6.44
N THR A 10 -7.83 -22.32 -6.46
CA THR A 10 -9.20 -22.41 -5.90
C THR A 10 -9.18 -22.28 -4.37
N GLU A 11 -8.03 -22.53 -3.75
CA GLU A 11 -7.80 -22.47 -2.31
C GLU A 11 -7.00 -21.20 -1.93
N PRO A 12 -7.26 -20.62 -0.75
CA PRO A 12 -6.48 -19.49 -0.26
C PRO A 12 -5.02 -19.95 -0.06
N SER A 13 -4.13 -19.43 -0.90
CA SER A 13 -2.70 -19.74 -0.85
C SER A 13 -1.89 -18.48 -0.55
N ASN A 14 -0.89 -18.67 0.30
CA ASN A 14 0.07 -17.66 0.68
C ASN A 14 1.22 -17.65 -0.33
N ILE A 15 1.33 -16.58 -1.12
CA ILE A 15 2.29 -16.49 -2.22
C ILE A 15 3.20 -15.28 -2.01
N LYS A 16 4.50 -15.54 -1.89
CA LYS A 16 5.55 -14.54 -1.85
C LYS A 16 6.24 -14.49 -3.21
N VAL A 17 6.35 -13.31 -3.79
CA VAL A 17 7.09 -13.11 -5.04
C VAL A 17 8.36 -12.34 -4.69
N ASN A 18 9.51 -12.94 -4.97
CA ASN A 18 10.80 -12.27 -4.89
C ASN A 18 11.13 -11.69 -6.26
N ILE A 19 11.60 -10.46 -6.33
CA ILE A 19 11.90 -9.78 -7.60
C ILE A 19 13.35 -9.31 -7.53
N ASP A 20 14.15 -9.71 -8.50
CA ASP A 20 15.49 -9.16 -8.68
C ASP A 20 15.37 -7.72 -9.20
N LYS A 21 15.94 -6.77 -8.47
CA LYS A 21 15.90 -5.34 -8.81
C LYS A 21 16.75 -5.00 -10.02
N LYS A 22 17.73 -5.84 -10.40
CA LYS A 22 18.65 -5.59 -11.51
C LYS A 22 18.12 -6.15 -12.82
N THR A 23 17.65 -7.40 -12.83
CA THR A 23 17.18 -8.06 -14.05
C THR A 23 15.67 -7.91 -14.26
N GLY A 24 14.91 -7.65 -13.19
CA GLY A 24 13.45 -7.63 -13.23
C GLY A 24 12.82 -9.03 -13.24
N ASP A 25 13.64 -10.08 -13.22
CA ASP A 25 13.17 -11.45 -13.06
C ASP A 25 12.55 -11.63 -11.68
N TYR A 26 11.49 -12.42 -11.62
CA TYR A 26 10.81 -12.72 -10.37
C TYR A 26 10.71 -14.22 -10.16
N GLU A 27 10.75 -14.65 -8.91
CA GLU A 27 10.51 -16.01 -8.50
C GLU A 27 9.31 -16.04 -7.56
N SER A 28 8.38 -16.94 -7.83
CA SER A 28 7.18 -17.13 -7.00
C SER A 28 7.38 -18.31 -6.04
N PHE A 29 7.07 -18.09 -4.77
CA PHE A 29 7.12 -19.09 -3.71
C PHE A 29 5.75 -19.18 -3.07
N ARG A 30 5.21 -20.39 -2.94
CA ARG A 30 4.09 -20.68 -2.06
C ARG A 30 4.65 -21.00 -0.69
N TYR A 31 4.03 -20.52 0.38
CA TYR A 31 4.43 -20.92 1.73
C TYR A 31 3.24 -21.38 2.56
N TRP A 32 3.51 -22.31 3.45
CA TRP A 32 2.57 -22.76 4.48
C TRP A 32 3.13 -22.43 5.86
N GLU A 33 2.24 -22.18 6.80
CA GLU A 33 2.56 -22.02 8.21
C GLU A 33 2.43 -23.38 8.92
N VAL A 34 3.47 -23.76 9.65
CA VAL A 34 3.46 -25.01 10.40
C VAL A 34 2.67 -24.80 11.68
N VAL A 35 1.55 -25.51 11.82
CA VAL A 35 0.61 -25.34 12.93
C VAL A 35 0.33 -26.67 13.63
N SER A 36 -0.24 -26.59 14.83
CA SER A 36 -0.73 -27.74 15.58
C SER A 36 -2.01 -28.30 14.94
N LEU A 37 -2.45 -29.50 15.34
CA LEU A 37 -3.75 -30.06 14.91
C LEU A 37 -4.93 -29.19 15.35
N GLU A 38 -4.80 -28.46 16.46
CA GLU A 38 -5.85 -27.62 17.02
C GLU A 38 -6.03 -26.33 16.21
N ASP A 39 -4.95 -25.82 15.61
CA ASP A 39 -4.92 -24.57 14.83
C ASP A 39 -5.00 -24.82 13.30
N PHE A 40 -5.26 -26.08 12.89
CA PHE A 40 -5.33 -26.45 11.48
C PHE A 40 -6.68 -26.04 10.87
N GLU A 41 -6.75 -24.82 10.34
CA GLU A 41 -7.95 -24.30 9.68
C GLU A 41 -8.04 -24.65 8.19
N ASP A 42 -6.97 -24.39 7.42
CA ASP A 42 -7.01 -24.47 5.95
C ASP A 42 -5.77 -25.20 5.40
N PRO A 43 -5.94 -26.35 4.72
CA PRO A 43 -4.84 -27.07 4.06
C PRO A 43 -4.05 -26.23 3.04
N GLY A 44 -4.66 -25.16 2.52
CA GLY A 44 -4.06 -24.25 1.57
C GLY A 44 -3.04 -23.28 2.19
N LEU A 45 -3.18 -23.00 3.49
CA LEU A 45 -2.41 -22.03 4.27
C LEU A 45 -1.53 -22.68 5.34
N HIS A 46 -1.99 -23.79 5.90
CA HIS A 46 -1.41 -24.47 7.05
C HIS A 46 -0.86 -25.85 6.67
N LEU A 47 0.14 -26.29 7.43
CA LEU A 47 0.75 -27.60 7.28
C LEU A 47 0.99 -28.19 8.66
N LEU A 48 0.60 -29.45 8.86
CA LEU A 48 0.79 -30.11 10.16
C LEU A 48 2.28 -30.35 10.42
N LEU A 49 2.68 -30.34 11.70
CA LEU A 49 4.07 -30.57 12.10
C LEU A 49 4.65 -31.87 11.50
N GLU A 50 3.86 -32.94 11.44
CA GLU A 50 4.29 -34.22 10.86
C GLU A 50 4.59 -34.12 9.37
N GLU A 51 3.76 -33.38 8.62
CA GLU A 51 3.96 -33.15 7.19
C GLU A 51 5.11 -32.17 6.96
N ALA A 52 5.28 -31.21 7.86
CA ALA A 52 6.34 -30.22 7.79
C ALA A 52 7.69 -30.90 7.97
N LYS A 53 7.79 -31.79 8.95
CA LYS A 53 8.97 -32.61 9.22
C LYS A 53 9.33 -33.58 8.08
N LYS A 54 8.37 -33.98 7.24
CA LYS A 54 8.64 -34.75 6.02
C LYS A 54 9.31 -33.91 4.94
N LYS A 55 8.95 -32.63 4.82
CA LYS A 55 9.53 -31.70 3.83
C LYS A 55 10.84 -31.08 4.33
N ASP A 56 10.90 -30.71 5.60
CA ASP A 56 12.06 -30.13 6.27
C ASP A 56 12.15 -30.66 7.71
N LYS A 57 13.20 -31.43 8.00
CA LYS A 57 13.40 -32.06 9.31
C LYS A 57 13.66 -31.06 10.43
N THR A 58 13.97 -29.81 10.11
CA THR A 58 14.19 -28.73 11.08
C THR A 58 12.92 -27.91 11.34
N ALA A 59 11.80 -28.29 10.74
CA ALA A 59 10.52 -27.60 10.91
C ALA A 59 9.94 -27.79 12.33
N ASP A 60 9.64 -26.66 12.97
CA ASP A 60 8.91 -26.59 14.23
C ASP A 60 7.61 -25.79 14.08
N ILE A 61 6.70 -25.92 15.04
CA ILE A 61 5.44 -25.16 15.05
C ILE A 61 5.75 -23.66 15.02
N GLY A 62 5.06 -22.92 14.15
CA GLY A 62 5.29 -21.50 13.87
C GLY A 62 6.33 -21.21 12.78
N THR A 63 7.04 -22.21 12.26
CA THR A 63 7.93 -22.03 11.10
C THR A 63 7.14 -21.96 9.79
N ARG A 64 7.76 -21.41 8.74
CA ARG A 64 7.16 -21.28 7.41
C ARG A 64 7.92 -22.11 6.41
N ILE A 65 7.25 -23.11 5.83
CA ILE A 65 7.81 -23.93 4.76
C ILE A 65 7.48 -23.30 3.43
N GLN A 66 8.50 -23.05 2.62
CA GLN A 66 8.36 -22.42 1.30
C GLN A 66 8.66 -23.43 0.20
N GLU A 67 7.85 -23.41 -0.85
CA GLU A 67 8.01 -24.24 -2.04
C GLU A 67 8.02 -23.36 -3.27
N LYS A 68 9.02 -23.56 -4.14
CA LYS A 68 9.16 -22.80 -5.38
C LYS A 68 8.09 -23.26 -6.36
N ILE A 69 7.26 -22.32 -6.81
CA ILE A 69 6.22 -22.58 -7.80
C ILE A 69 6.63 -22.02 -9.17
N LYS A 70 6.13 -22.65 -10.24
CA LYS A 70 6.40 -22.18 -11.60
C LYS A 70 5.85 -20.75 -11.75
N ASN A 71 6.67 -19.86 -12.30
CA ASN A 71 6.27 -18.50 -12.60
C ASN A 71 5.09 -18.52 -13.57
N VAL A 72 4.03 -17.81 -13.21
CA VAL A 72 2.88 -17.62 -14.08
C VAL A 72 3.25 -16.64 -15.17
N GLU A 73 3.06 -17.01 -16.44
CA GLU A 73 3.20 -16.06 -17.54
C GLU A 73 2.20 -14.92 -17.38
N PHE A 74 2.71 -13.69 -17.34
CA PHE A 74 1.89 -12.50 -17.22
C PHE A 74 1.13 -12.26 -18.53
N GLY A 75 -0.17 -12.60 -18.54
CA GLY A 75 -1.08 -12.13 -19.58
C GLY A 75 -1.27 -10.60 -19.54
N ARG A 76 -1.81 -10.03 -20.62
CA ARG A 76 -2.08 -8.58 -20.78
C ARG A 76 -2.85 -7.96 -19.59
N ILE A 77 -3.83 -8.69 -19.05
CA ILE A 77 -4.68 -8.25 -17.94
C ILE A 77 -3.86 -8.07 -16.65
N ALA A 78 -2.97 -9.02 -16.37
CA ALA A 78 -2.15 -8.98 -15.17
C ALA A 78 -1.06 -7.89 -15.26
N ALA A 79 -0.54 -7.61 -16.46
CA ALA A 79 0.37 -6.48 -16.69
C ALA A 79 -0.33 -5.11 -16.49
N GLN A 80 -1.57 -4.95 -16.97
CA GLN A 80 -2.35 -3.73 -16.74
C GLN A 80 -2.67 -3.54 -15.25
N ALA A 81 -3.06 -4.60 -14.56
CA ALA A 81 -3.28 -4.56 -13.11
C ALA A 81 -1.98 -4.20 -12.35
N ALA A 82 -0.84 -4.74 -12.78
CA ALA A 82 0.46 -4.38 -12.20
C ALA A 82 0.76 -2.88 -12.38
N LYS A 83 0.54 -2.31 -13.57
CA LYS A 83 0.69 -0.85 -13.80
C LYS A 83 -0.19 -0.05 -12.84
N GLN A 84 -1.45 -0.44 -12.66
CA GLN A 84 -2.35 0.26 -11.75
C GLN A 84 -1.86 0.20 -10.29
N VAL A 85 -1.41 -0.97 -9.84
CA VAL A 85 -0.86 -1.14 -8.48
C VAL A 85 0.42 -0.34 -8.30
N ILE A 86 1.29 -0.27 -9.31
CA ILE A 86 2.51 0.53 -9.27
C ILE A 86 2.15 2.01 -9.12
N VAL A 87 1.25 2.55 -9.95
CA VAL A 87 0.82 3.95 -9.86
C VAL A 87 0.20 4.25 -8.49
N GLN A 88 -0.60 3.33 -7.95
CA GLN A 88 -1.15 3.45 -6.60
C GLN A 88 -0.06 3.51 -5.53
N LYS A 89 0.92 2.60 -5.59
CA LYS A 89 2.04 2.56 -4.62
C LYS A 89 2.92 3.80 -4.69
N VAL A 90 3.18 4.33 -5.88
CA VAL A 90 3.90 5.60 -6.06
C VAL A 90 3.12 6.73 -5.40
N ARG A 91 1.80 6.83 -5.66
CA ARG A 91 0.95 7.86 -5.05
C ARG A 91 0.86 7.74 -3.53
N GLU A 92 0.84 6.51 -2.99
CA GLU A 92 0.92 6.26 -1.54
C GLU A 92 2.24 6.75 -0.95
N ALA A 93 3.36 6.47 -1.62
CA ALA A 93 4.68 6.93 -1.19
C ALA A 93 4.80 8.46 -1.23
N GLU A 94 4.26 9.11 -2.26
CA GLU A 94 4.19 10.58 -2.34
C GLU A 94 3.36 11.16 -1.19
N ARG A 95 2.19 10.58 -0.90
CA ARG A 95 1.36 11.00 0.24
C ARG A 95 2.08 10.84 1.56
N ALA A 96 2.75 9.71 1.78
CA ALA A 96 3.52 9.47 3.00
C ALA A 96 4.62 10.52 3.18
N LYS A 97 5.35 10.85 2.11
CA LYS A 97 6.38 11.89 2.11
C LYS A 97 5.81 13.27 2.49
N ILE A 98 4.64 13.64 1.94
CA ILE A 98 3.95 14.88 2.28
C ILE A 98 3.60 14.89 3.78
N VAL A 99 3.02 13.81 4.31
CA VAL A 99 2.68 13.71 5.74
C VAL A 99 3.91 13.89 6.63
N ASP A 100 5.02 13.23 6.30
CA ASP A 100 6.25 13.35 7.06
C ASP A 100 6.82 14.78 7.04
N GLN A 101 6.67 15.48 5.92
CA GLN A 101 7.12 16.87 5.77
C GLN A 101 6.27 17.87 6.58
N TYR A 102 4.95 17.67 6.65
CA TYR A 102 4.06 18.61 7.37
C TYR A 102 3.92 18.30 8.87
N ARG A 103 4.26 17.08 9.32
CA ARG A 103 4.23 16.68 10.73
C ARG A 103 4.96 17.64 11.69
N PRO A 104 6.18 18.15 11.41
CA PRO A 104 6.85 19.11 12.30
C PRO A 104 6.30 20.54 12.22
N VAL A 105 5.48 20.85 11.22
CA VAL A 105 4.97 22.21 10.93
C VAL A 105 3.51 22.39 11.37
N LEU A 106 2.93 21.36 12.01
CA LEU A 106 1.61 21.43 12.65
C LEU A 106 1.59 22.54 13.71
N GLY A 107 0.57 23.39 13.69
CA GLY A 107 0.42 24.52 14.60
C GLY A 107 1.29 25.73 14.25
N GLN A 108 2.01 25.72 13.12
CA GLN A 108 2.76 26.89 12.65
C GLN A 108 1.99 27.67 11.59
N LEU A 109 2.28 28.96 11.50
CA LEU A 109 1.71 29.84 10.48
C LEU A 109 2.38 29.56 9.14
N ILE A 110 1.61 29.10 8.15
CA ILE A 110 2.08 28.87 6.78
C ILE A 110 1.39 29.82 5.82
N ASN A 111 2.14 30.25 4.81
CA ASN A 111 1.64 31.06 3.71
C ASN A 111 1.19 30.13 2.57
N GLY A 112 0.03 30.39 2.00
CA GLY A 112 -0.49 29.66 0.85
C GLY A 112 -1.19 30.57 -0.15
N THR A 113 -1.45 30.03 -1.34
CA THR A 113 -2.17 30.74 -2.41
C THR A 113 -3.44 29.98 -2.76
N VAL A 114 -4.57 30.67 -2.90
CA VAL A 114 -5.85 30.04 -3.28
C VAL A 114 -5.75 29.51 -4.70
N LYS A 115 -5.86 28.18 -4.83
CA LYS A 115 -5.85 27.49 -6.13
C LYS A 115 -7.26 27.27 -6.66
N LYS A 116 -8.20 26.93 -5.77
CA LYS A 116 -9.59 26.67 -6.13
C LYS A 116 -10.54 27.16 -5.05
N VAL A 117 -11.62 27.79 -5.49
CA VAL A 117 -12.72 28.23 -4.64
C VAL A 117 -13.92 27.29 -4.86
N SER A 118 -14.36 26.60 -3.79
CA SER A 118 -15.61 25.84 -3.77
C SER A 118 -16.59 26.49 -2.79
N ARG A 119 -17.87 26.09 -2.81
CA ARG A 119 -18.89 26.65 -1.90
C ARG A 119 -18.64 26.30 -0.43
N GLU A 120 -18.05 25.14 -0.16
CA GLU A 120 -17.88 24.60 1.20
C GLU A 120 -16.44 24.73 1.72
N PHE A 121 -15.46 24.82 0.82
CA PHE A 121 -14.04 24.86 1.17
C PHE A 121 -13.21 25.56 0.09
N LEU A 122 -12.03 26.01 0.47
CA LEU A 122 -10.99 26.48 -0.44
C LEU A 122 -9.88 25.44 -0.53
N ILE A 123 -9.30 25.28 -1.72
CA ILE A 123 -8.05 24.54 -1.90
C ILE A 123 -6.93 25.58 -2.00
N ILE A 124 -5.96 25.45 -1.12
CA ILE A 124 -4.82 26.34 -0.99
C ILE A 124 -3.57 25.56 -1.39
N ASP A 125 -2.77 26.15 -2.26
CA ASP A 125 -1.47 25.66 -2.65
C ASP A 125 -0.40 26.16 -1.67
N LEU A 126 0.32 25.22 -1.05
CA LEU A 126 1.43 25.48 -0.14
C LEU A 126 2.80 25.29 -0.83
N GLY A 127 2.82 24.98 -2.13
CA GLY A 127 4.02 24.66 -2.92
C GLY A 127 4.31 23.17 -2.95
N ASP A 128 4.59 22.58 -1.78
CA ASP A 128 4.93 21.15 -1.66
C ASP A 128 3.70 20.27 -1.34
N GLY A 129 2.53 20.87 -1.15
CA GLY A 129 1.28 20.18 -0.82
C GLY A 129 0.06 21.08 -1.01
N GLU A 130 -1.12 20.47 -0.96
CA GLU A 130 -2.40 21.17 -1.01
C GLU A 130 -3.07 21.11 0.37
N ALA A 131 -3.60 22.24 0.83
CA ALA A 131 -4.39 22.34 2.04
C ALA A 131 -5.85 22.64 1.71
N ILE A 132 -6.74 22.17 2.58
CA ILE A 132 -8.18 22.46 2.49
C ILE A 132 -8.50 23.39 3.65
N LEU A 133 -9.05 24.56 3.35
CA LEU A 133 -9.61 25.47 4.35
C LEU A 133 -11.14 25.36 4.31
N PRO A 134 -11.78 24.79 5.35
CA PRO A 134 -13.23 24.72 5.45
C PRO A 134 -13.83 26.12 5.63
N ARG A 135 -15.03 26.35 5.09
CA ARG A 135 -15.71 27.65 5.24
C ARG A 135 -16.04 28.00 6.69
N THR A 136 -16.17 27.00 7.57
CA THR A 136 -16.40 27.18 9.01
C THR A 136 -15.20 27.77 9.75
N GLU A 137 -13.99 27.61 9.21
CA GLU A 137 -12.74 28.12 9.80
C GLU A 137 -12.28 29.43 9.13
N MET A 138 -13.03 29.91 8.13
CA MET A 138 -12.76 31.20 7.48
C MET A 138 -13.27 32.36 8.34
N ILE A 139 -12.59 33.50 8.21
CA ILE A 139 -13.03 34.73 8.83
C ILE A 139 -14.35 35.17 8.19
N PRO A 140 -15.44 35.33 8.97
CA PRO A 140 -16.72 35.75 8.44
C PRO A 140 -16.61 37.11 7.73
N GLY A 141 -17.08 37.18 6.48
CA GLY A 141 -17.09 38.41 5.68
C GLY A 141 -15.91 38.57 4.72
N GLU A 142 -14.85 37.75 4.84
CA GLU A 142 -13.78 37.73 3.84
C GLU A 142 -14.19 36.92 2.60
N VAL A 143 -13.92 37.48 1.43
CA VAL A 143 -14.18 36.85 0.13
C VAL A 143 -12.85 36.55 -0.53
N TYR A 144 -12.50 35.26 -0.59
CA TYR A 144 -11.30 34.79 -1.25
C TYR A 144 -11.54 34.47 -2.72
N ARG A 145 -10.61 34.87 -3.58
CA ARG A 145 -10.58 34.59 -5.01
C ARG A 145 -9.38 33.71 -5.35
N ILE A 146 -9.44 33.05 -6.51
CA ILE A 146 -8.30 32.29 -7.03
C ILE A 146 -7.12 33.24 -7.24
N GLY A 147 -5.95 32.87 -6.72
CA GLY A 147 -4.72 33.66 -6.76
C GLY A 147 -4.46 34.51 -5.50
N ASP A 148 -5.43 34.63 -4.59
CA ASP A 148 -5.21 35.38 -3.34
C ASP A 148 -4.22 34.65 -2.44
N ARG A 149 -3.36 35.42 -1.77
CA ARG A 149 -2.42 34.90 -0.78
C ARG A 149 -3.03 35.02 0.60
N LEU A 150 -2.96 33.94 1.37
CA LEU A 150 -3.46 33.89 2.73
C LEU A 150 -2.46 33.20 3.64
N ARG A 151 -2.66 33.43 4.94
CA ARG A 151 -1.83 32.84 6.00
C ARG A 151 -2.76 32.13 6.95
N GLY A 152 -2.46 30.88 7.24
CA GLY A 152 -3.25 30.02 8.10
C GLY A 152 -2.34 29.25 9.03
N VAL A 153 -2.88 28.83 10.16
CA VAL A 153 -2.22 27.87 11.05
C VAL A 153 -2.67 26.47 10.62
N LEU A 154 -1.73 25.55 10.45
CA LEU A 154 -1.99 24.14 10.07
C LEU A 154 -2.41 23.26 11.25
#